data_AF-A0A409X054-F1
#
_entry.id   AF-A0A409X054-F1
#
_cell.length_a   1.000
_cell.length_b   1.000
_cell.length_c   1.000
_cell.angle_alpha   90.00
_cell.angle_beta   90.00
_cell.angle_gamma   90.00
#
_symmetry.space_group_name_H-M   'P 1'
#
loop_
_entity.id
_entity.type
_entity.pdbx_description
1 polymer ?
#
loop_
_entity_poly.entity_id
_entity_poly.type
_entity_poly.pdbx_seq_one_letter_code
_entity_poly.pdbx_strand_id
1 'polypeptide(L)'
;MEFYTLFHHAPWDPANSDKPNYYLEKPNHLHSPRKHVILRNLAHKHIARLQTVRPTAGDIFYLRCILSHKPVASFNDTLTVDGQSVLTYQEAATKLGLFAEENEATSAFLEAIQALRTPRQLRYLFIHLLVNDCIPTPLIFWINFADHLSHDFFLQHNHSRDLGHNLTLRELGNLLGEYGKTLELYGFPVVEVYKMEVAHELERWEQHRDALENRAAEGIDLFNDEQSLIYDDIMRAVIFDAPLCLYIDGKAGTGKTFVVRAICDKVRSMGRICLPMATSAFAAQLYDGGRTVHTTFKVPVTDQNEMLLSTIQDDFVNEIGDGYGPVVPLAGFNVVKQPDDIIYSVFPDNVLQSPEECVQRAILAPTNAQVDAYNSIMLSRLDGEERTYIAADSLKEVAEAGLIPPTSALDFVTKKTPPGLPKHTLQIKH
;
A
#
# COMPACT_ATOMS: atom_id res chain seq x y z
N MET A 1 34.88 -48.27 -35.39
CA MET A 1 34.09 -48.80 -34.26
C MET A 1 34.52 -48.04 -33.02
N GLU A 2 33.61 -47.28 -32.42
CA GLU A 2 33.90 -46.47 -31.23
C GLU A 2 34.15 -47.37 -30.02
N PHE A 3 35.23 -47.13 -29.27
CA PHE A 3 35.63 -47.91 -28.10
C PHE A 3 34.46 -48.27 -27.15
N TYR A 4 33.51 -47.35 -26.95
CA TYR A 4 32.37 -47.53 -26.06
C TYR A 4 31.29 -48.50 -26.55
N THR A 5 31.29 -48.89 -27.82
CA THR A 5 30.38 -49.93 -28.35
C THR A 5 30.85 -51.33 -28.00
N LEU A 6 32.16 -51.52 -27.85
CA LEU A 6 32.77 -52.81 -27.54
C LEU A 6 33.14 -52.94 -26.07
N PHE A 7 33.44 -51.83 -25.39
CA PHE A 7 33.99 -51.86 -24.04
C PHE A 7 33.16 -51.03 -23.04
N HIS A 8 33.25 -51.35 -21.76
CA HIS A 8 32.81 -50.48 -20.67
C HIS A 8 33.80 -50.51 -19.51
N HIS A 9 33.78 -49.50 -18.66
CA HIS A 9 34.63 -49.48 -17.46
C HIS A 9 33.90 -50.05 -16.25
N ALA A 10 34.65 -50.69 -15.36
CA ALA A 10 34.22 -51.07 -14.02
C ALA A 10 35.30 -50.71 -12.99
N PRO A 11 34.94 -50.53 -11.71
CA PRO A 11 35.90 -50.40 -10.63
C PRO A 11 36.89 -51.56 -10.66
N TRP A 12 38.17 -51.29 -10.40
CA TRP A 12 39.15 -52.36 -10.30
C TRP A 12 38.86 -53.24 -9.09
N ASP A 13 38.77 -54.54 -9.36
CA ASP A 13 38.63 -55.59 -8.37
C ASP A 13 39.67 -56.68 -8.70
N PRO A 14 40.60 -56.99 -7.77
CA PRO A 14 41.66 -57.97 -8.01
C PRO A 14 41.12 -59.35 -8.41
N ALA A 15 39.92 -59.74 -7.95
CA ALA A 15 39.30 -61.03 -8.27
C ALA A 15 38.89 -61.18 -9.75
N ASN A 16 38.89 -60.09 -10.52
CA ASN A 16 38.48 -60.08 -11.92
C ASN A 16 39.65 -59.96 -12.90
N SER A 17 40.90 -59.85 -12.42
CA SER A 17 42.07 -59.58 -13.27
C SER A 17 42.40 -60.68 -14.27
N ASP A 18 42.04 -61.93 -13.97
CA ASP A 18 42.31 -63.10 -14.82
C ASP A 18 41.05 -63.61 -15.55
N LYS A 19 39.93 -62.88 -15.47
CA LYS A 19 38.68 -63.30 -16.13
C LYS A 19 38.74 -62.99 -17.63
N PRO A 20 38.25 -63.90 -18.50
CA PRO A 20 38.11 -63.60 -19.92
C PRO A 20 37.22 -62.35 -20.09
N ASN A 21 37.61 -61.48 -21.03
CA ASN A 21 37.00 -60.17 -21.32
C ASN A 21 37.30 -59.03 -20.33
N TYR A 22 38.09 -59.24 -19.27
CA TYR A 22 38.54 -58.17 -18.38
C TYR A 22 39.97 -57.76 -18.75
N TYR A 23 40.17 -56.48 -19.05
CA TYR A 23 41.46 -55.91 -19.42
C TYR A 23 41.81 -54.78 -18.45
N LEU A 24 43.09 -54.67 -18.08
CA LEU A 24 43.55 -53.56 -17.25
C LEU A 24 43.64 -52.29 -18.08
N GLU A 25 42.97 -51.22 -17.63
CA GLU A 25 43.18 -49.90 -18.19
C GLU A 25 44.60 -49.43 -17.84
N LYS A 26 45.39 -49.04 -18.84
CA LYS A 26 46.65 -48.35 -18.60
C LYS A 26 46.33 -46.86 -18.40
N PRO A 27 46.44 -46.30 -17.19
CA PRO A 27 46.06 -44.91 -16.96
C PRO A 27 47.01 -43.96 -17.70
N ASN A 28 46.44 -42.92 -18.33
CA ASN A 28 47.22 -41.86 -18.98
C ASN A 28 47.85 -40.87 -17.99
N HIS A 29 47.41 -40.87 -16.73
CA HIS A 29 47.89 -39.98 -15.67
C HIS A 29 48.22 -40.77 -14.39
N LEU A 30 49.27 -40.36 -13.67
CA LEU A 30 49.82 -41.08 -12.50
C LEU A 30 48.81 -41.29 -11.35
N HIS A 31 47.73 -40.51 -11.30
CA HIS A 31 46.74 -40.51 -10.20
C HIS A 31 45.35 -41.00 -10.60
N SER A 32 45.18 -41.54 -11.82
CA SER A 32 43.87 -42.07 -12.21
C SER A 32 43.57 -43.39 -11.47
N PRO A 33 42.37 -43.55 -10.91
CA PRO A 33 41.98 -44.79 -10.25
C PRO A 33 42.04 -45.95 -11.24
N ARG A 34 42.58 -47.10 -10.79
CA ARG A 34 42.59 -48.32 -11.60
C ARG A 34 41.17 -48.72 -11.95
N LYS A 35 40.95 -49.10 -13.20
CA LYS A 35 39.67 -49.62 -13.70
C LYS A 35 39.92 -50.85 -14.57
N HIS A 36 38.91 -51.70 -14.63
CA HIS A 36 38.83 -52.75 -15.63
C HIS A 36 38.11 -52.20 -16.87
N VAL A 37 38.70 -52.43 -18.04
CA VAL A 37 38.05 -52.30 -19.34
C VAL A 37 37.47 -53.67 -19.67
N ILE A 38 36.15 -53.77 -19.73
CA ILE A 38 35.46 -55.05 -19.94
C ILE A 38 34.93 -55.09 -21.37
N LEU A 39 35.33 -56.09 -22.15
CA LEU A 39 34.75 -56.35 -23.47
C LEU A 39 33.32 -56.84 -23.29
N ARG A 40 32.38 -56.11 -23.86
CA ARG A 40 30.95 -56.39 -23.80
C ARG A 40 30.68 -57.71 -24.53
N ASN A 41 30.04 -58.64 -23.84
CA ASN A 41 29.48 -59.81 -24.49
C ASN A 41 28.21 -59.41 -25.24
N LEU A 42 28.28 -59.37 -26.57
CA LEU A 42 27.19 -58.98 -27.47
C LEU A 42 26.00 -59.95 -27.44
N ALA A 43 26.16 -61.17 -26.91
CA ALA A 43 25.09 -62.17 -26.84
C ALA A 43 24.08 -61.93 -25.71
N HIS A 44 24.37 -61.05 -24.76
CA HIS A 44 23.53 -60.82 -23.58
C HIS A 44 22.89 -59.43 -23.59
N LYS A 45 21.62 -59.34 -23.17
CA LYS A 45 20.94 -58.05 -22.98
C LYS A 45 21.59 -57.30 -21.82
N HIS A 46 22.13 -56.11 -22.09
CA HIS A 46 22.70 -55.22 -21.08
C HIS A 46 21.67 -54.18 -20.66
N ILE A 47 21.49 -53.98 -19.36
CA ILE A 47 20.58 -52.97 -18.80
C ILE A 47 21.43 -51.79 -18.29
N ALA A 48 21.16 -50.59 -18.79
CA ALA A 48 21.77 -49.35 -18.32
C ALA A 48 20.69 -48.44 -17.69
N ARG A 49 21.09 -47.57 -16.75
CA ARG A 49 20.19 -46.58 -16.15
C ARG A 49 20.30 -45.25 -16.89
N LEU A 50 19.17 -44.69 -17.30
CA LEU A 50 19.07 -43.32 -17.80
C LEU A 50 19.00 -42.36 -16.60
N GLN A 51 19.97 -41.44 -16.51
CA GLN A 51 20.06 -40.46 -15.41
C GLN A 51 19.02 -39.34 -15.52
N THR A 52 18.66 -38.74 -14.38
CA THR A 52 17.79 -37.55 -14.37
C THR A 52 18.49 -36.35 -15.03
N VAL A 53 17.86 -35.69 -16.01
CA VAL A 53 18.41 -34.58 -16.80
C VAL A 53 17.35 -33.47 -16.85
N ARG A 54 17.77 -32.23 -16.62
CA ARG A 54 16.89 -31.04 -16.62
C ARG A 54 16.69 -30.51 -18.05
N PRO A 55 15.57 -29.82 -18.35
CA PRO A 55 15.33 -29.19 -19.66
C PRO A 55 16.47 -28.28 -20.13
N THR A 56 17.12 -27.57 -19.20
CA THR A 56 18.27 -26.68 -19.48
C THR A 56 19.50 -27.40 -20.04
N ALA A 57 19.54 -28.73 -20.05
CA ALA A 57 20.61 -29.51 -20.68
C ALA A 57 20.47 -29.65 -22.21
N GLY A 58 19.47 -29.00 -22.81
CA GLY A 58 19.27 -28.90 -24.25
C GLY A 58 19.13 -30.26 -24.93
N ASP A 59 19.95 -30.54 -25.94
CA ASP A 59 19.92 -31.77 -26.73
C ASP A 59 19.97 -33.06 -25.90
N ILE A 60 20.69 -33.07 -24.77
CA ILE A 60 20.80 -34.23 -23.90
C ILE A 60 19.43 -34.56 -23.25
N PHE A 61 18.64 -33.54 -22.94
CA PHE A 61 17.29 -33.70 -22.41
C PHE A 61 16.35 -34.31 -23.46
N TYR A 62 16.33 -33.74 -24.68
CA TYR A 62 15.48 -34.25 -25.78
C TYR A 62 15.86 -35.67 -26.19
N LEU A 63 17.16 -35.96 -26.31
CA LEU A 63 17.67 -37.30 -26.58
C LEU A 63 17.16 -38.32 -25.56
N ARG A 64 17.20 -37.98 -24.27
CA ARG A 64 16.68 -38.86 -23.23
C ARG A 64 15.17 -39.09 -23.36
N CYS A 65 14.40 -38.06 -23.64
CA CYS A 65 12.94 -38.20 -23.80
C CYS A 65 12.62 -39.15 -24.96
N ILE A 66 13.35 -39.05 -26.07
CA ILE A 66 13.22 -39.99 -27.20
C ILE A 66 13.55 -41.43 -26.76
N LEU A 67 14.69 -41.63 -26.07
CA LEU A 67 15.12 -42.95 -25.58
C LEU A 67 14.18 -43.57 -24.54
N SER A 68 13.37 -42.75 -23.86
CA SER A 68 12.37 -43.20 -22.89
C SER A 68 11.04 -43.56 -23.54
N HIS A 69 10.79 -43.09 -24.76
CA HIS A 69 9.52 -43.25 -25.46
C HIS A 69 9.56 -44.33 -26.55
N LYS A 70 10.67 -44.47 -27.28
CA LYS A 70 10.82 -45.51 -28.32
C LYS A 70 12.14 -46.29 -28.18
N PRO A 71 12.17 -47.59 -28.55
CA PRO A 71 13.42 -48.31 -28.71
C PRO A 71 14.21 -47.74 -29.89
N VAL A 72 15.54 -47.64 -29.75
CA VAL A 72 16.40 -47.03 -30.76
C VAL A 72 17.67 -47.85 -30.97
N ALA A 73 18.06 -48.04 -32.22
CA ALA A 73 19.22 -48.84 -32.62
C ALA A 73 20.51 -48.02 -32.82
N SER A 74 20.41 -46.69 -33.02
CA SER A 74 21.57 -45.80 -33.22
C SER A 74 21.22 -44.32 -32.95
N PHE A 75 22.22 -43.44 -32.87
CA PHE A 75 21.97 -42.00 -32.78
C PHE A 75 21.25 -41.42 -34.02
N ASN A 76 21.49 -41.98 -35.22
CA ASN A 76 20.72 -41.55 -36.40
C ASN A 76 19.25 -41.96 -36.31
N ASP A 77 18.97 -43.10 -35.69
CA ASP A 77 17.60 -43.58 -35.44
C ASP A 77 16.88 -42.69 -34.39
N THR A 78 17.61 -42.08 -33.45
CA THR A 78 17.02 -41.03 -32.58
C THR A 78 16.61 -39.77 -33.35
N LEU A 79 17.25 -39.47 -34.49
CA LEU A 79 16.91 -38.33 -35.35
C LEU A 79 15.96 -38.69 -36.51
N THR A 80 15.44 -39.92 -36.54
CA THR A 80 14.51 -40.37 -37.59
C THR A 80 13.09 -40.50 -37.03
N VAL A 81 12.15 -39.77 -37.63
CA VAL A 81 10.71 -39.78 -37.27
C VAL A 81 9.91 -40.02 -38.55
N ASP A 82 9.03 -41.03 -38.54
CA ASP A 82 8.22 -41.44 -39.70
C ASP A 82 9.02 -41.65 -41.00
N GLY A 83 10.24 -42.16 -40.87
CA GLY A 83 11.15 -42.42 -42.00
C GLY A 83 11.89 -41.18 -42.53
N GLN A 84 11.71 -40.00 -41.92
CA GLN A 84 12.44 -38.78 -42.26
C GLN A 84 13.50 -38.46 -41.20
N SER A 85 14.73 -38.19 -41.64
CA SER A 85 15.80 -37.71 -40.77
C SER A 85 15.69 -36.21 -40.55
N VAL A 86 15.84 -35.77 -39.31
CA VAL A 86 15.91 -34.35 -38.92
C VAL A 86 17.29 -33.99 -38.39
N LEU A 87 17.53 -32.70 -38.13
CA LEU A 87 18.86 -32.20 -37.78
C LEU A 87 19.13 -32.18 -36.27
N THR A 88 18.08 -32.04 -35.44
CA THR A 88 18.24 -31.88 -33.98
C THR A 88 17.35 -32.84 -33.19
N TYR A 89 17.78 -33.19 -31.97
CA TYR A 89 16.98 -34.05 -31.10
C TYR A 89 15.70 -33.35 -30.64
N GLN A 90 15.73 -32.02 -30.51
CA GLN A 90 14.54 -31.21 -30.23
C GLN A 90 13.48 -31.38 -31.33
N GLU A 91 13.85 -31.19 -32.59
CA GLU A 91 12.92 -31.34 -33.72
C GLU A 91 12.37 -32.78 -33.80
N ALA A 92 13.22 -33.78 -33.57
CA ALA A 92 12.80 -35.18 -33.55
C ALA A 92 11.78 -35.44 -32.43
N ALA A 93 12.03 -34.92 -31.24
CA ALA A 93 11.14 -35.09 -30.10
C ALA A 93 9.80 -34.36 -30.29
N THR A 94 9.81 -33.18 -30.90
CA THR A 94 8.60 -32.43 -31.27
C THR A 94 7.78 -33.18 -32.33
N LYS A 95 8.41 -33.69 -33.39
CA LYS A 95 7.71 -34.49 -34.42
C LYS A 95 7.16 -35.82 -33.89
N LEU A 96 7.80 -36.41 -32.88
CA LEU A 96 7.28 -37.58 -32.15
C LEU A 96 6.09 -37.24 -31.24
N GLY A 97 5.70 -35.97 -31.14
CA GLY A 97 4.62 -35.51 -30.25
C GLY A 97 5.00 -35.54 -28.78
N LEU A 98 6.29 -35.61 -28.44
CA LEU A 98 6.77 -35.59 -27.06
C LEU A 98 6.77 -34.18 -26.45
N PHE A 99 6.81 -33.18 -27.32
CA PHE A 99 6.81 -31.75 -26.99
C PHE A 99 5.97 -31.02 -28.04
N ALA A 100 5.17 -30.04 -27.61
CA ALA A 100 4.45 -29.18 -28.54
C ALA A 100 5.39 -28.15 -29.19
N GLU A 101 4.96 -27.56 -30.31
CA GLU A 101 5.63 -26.44 -30.98
C GLU A 101 5.84 -25.25 -30.02
N GLU A 102 6.68 -24.27 -30.39
CA GLU A 102 7.20 -23.13 -29.58
C GLU A 102 6.17 -22.29 -28.79
N ASN A 103 4.87 -22.60 -28.87
CA ASN A 103 3.75 -21.88 -28.27
C ASN A 103 3.04 -22.60 -27.12
N GLU A 104 3.57 -23.69 -26.56
CA GLU A 104 2.88 -24.47 -25.50
C GLU A 104 2.45 -23.60 -24.31
N ALA A 105 3.33 -22.71 -23.83
CA ALA A 105 3.00 -21.76 -22.77
C ALA A 105 1.85 -20.82 -23.17
N THR A 106 1.83 -20.33 -24.42
CA THR A 106 0.76 -19.48 -24.95
C THR A 106 -0.55 -20.25 -25.01
N SER A 107 -0.54 -21.47 -25.53
CA SER A 107 -1.72 -22.34 -25.64
C SER A 107 -2.30 -22.68 -24.27
N ALA A 108 -1.46 -23.10 -23.33
CA ALA A 108 -1.86 -23.38 -21.95
C ALA A 108 -2.46 -22.14 -21.26
N PHE A 109 -1.90 -20.96 -21.54
CA PHE A 109 -2.39 -19.71 -20.98
C PHE A 109 -3.73 -19.28 -21.59
N LEU A 110 -3.90 -19.43 -22.91
CA LEU A 110 -5.17 -19.20 -23.59
C LEU A 110 -6.27 -20.16 -23.12
N GLU A 111 -5.95 -21.44 -22.92
CA GLU A 111 -6.87 -22.42 -22.34
C GLU A 111 -7.28 -22.02 -20.93
N ALA A 112 -6.33 -21.57 -20.09
CA ALA A 112 -6.63 -21.09 -18.74
C ALA A 112 -7.59 -19.88 -18.75
N ILE A 113 -7.43 -18.95 -19.70
CA ILE A 113 -8.35 -17.82 -19.90
C ILE A 113 -9.74 -18.33 -20.29
N GLN A 114 -9.82 -19.24 -21.27
CA GLN A 114 -11.10 -19.81 -21.74
C GLN A 114 -11.82 -20.63 -20.65
N ALA A 115 -11.06 -21.29 -19.78
CA ALA A 115 -11.57 -22.03 -18.63
C ALA A 115 -12.03 -21.13 -17.46
N LEU A 116 -12.16 -19.81 -17.68
CA LEU A 116 -12.65 -18.83 -16.71
C LEU A 116 -11.84 -18.78 -15.40
N ARG A 117 -10.52 -18.97 -15.49
CA ARG A 117 -9.63 -18.79 -14.34
C ARG A 117 -9.60 -17.32 -13.90
N THR A 118 -9.53 -17.11 -12.59
CA THR A 118 -9.42 -15.74 -12.03
C THR A 118 -8.09 -15.09 -12.42
N PRO A 119 -8.00 -13.76 -12.53
CA PRO A 119 -6.74 -13.06 -12.83
C PRO A 119 -5.60 -13.45 -11.89
N ARG A 120 -5.88 -13.62 -10.60
CA ARG A 120 -4.93 -14.13 -9.62
C ARG A 120 -4.41 -15.54 -9.95
N GLN A 121 -5.27 -16.46 -10.36
CA GLN A 121 -4.85 -17.80 -10.81
C GLN A 121 -3.99 -17.74 -12.07
N LEU A 122 -4.32 -16.84 -13.00
CA LEU A 122 -3.52 -16.59 -14.20
C LEU A 122 -2.13 -16.04 -13.84
N ARG A 123 -2.02 -15.13 -12.85
CA ARG A 123 -0.73 -14.64 -12.34
C ARG A 123 0.13 -15.78 -11.78
N TYR A 124 -0.43 -16.70 -10.99
CA TYR A 124 0.33 -17.88 -10.52
C TYR A 124 0.79 -18.78 -11.68
N LEU A 125 -0.08 -19.07 -12.65
CA LEU A 125 0.29 -19.87 -13.83
C LEU A 125 1.42 -19.19 -14.62
N PHE A 126 1.31 -17.88 -14.84
CA PHE A 126 2.33 -17.09 -15.53
C PHE A 126 3.69 -17.21 -14.84
N ILE A 127 3.74 -17.07 -13.51
CA ILE A 127 4.96 -17.21 -12.72
C ILE A 127 5.54 -18.61 -12.85
N HIS A 128 4.71 -19.66 -12.76
CA HIS A 128 5.18 -21.02 -12.93
C HIS A 128 5.78 -21.28 -14.31
N LEU A 129 5.13 -20.81 -15.38
CA LEU A 129 5.65 -20.93 -16.75
C LEU A 129 6.95 -20.14 -16.93
N LEU A 130 7.04 -18.95 -16.34
CA LEU A 130 8.21 -18.08 -16.42
C LEU A 130 9.42 -18.60 -15.64
N VAL A 131 9.22 -19.13 -14.43
CA VAL A 131 10.29 -19.64 -13.57
C VAL A 131 10.90 -20.93 -14.14
N ASN A 132 10.11 -21.74 -14.84
CA ASN A 132 10.52 -22.99 -15.48
C ASN A 132 11.01 -22.80 -16.94
N ASP A 133 11.26 -21.56 -17.36
CA ASP A 133 11.79 -21.22 -18.68
C ASP A 133 10.93 -21.73 -19.85
N CYS A 134 9.61 -21.87 -19.63
CA CYS A 134 8.64 -22.27 -20.67
C CYS A 134 8.24 -21.09 -21.57
N ILE A 135 8.62 -19.86 -21.21
CA ILE A 135 8.29 -18.63 -21.95
C ILE A 135 9.59 -18.07 -22.57
N PRO A 136 9.80 -18.22 -23.89
CA PRO A 136 11.04 -17.78 -24.54
C PRO A 136 11.18 -16.26 -24.63
N THR A 137 10.07 -15.53 -24.70
CA THR A 137 10.03 -14.05 -24.79
C THR A 137 9.13 -13.44 -23.71
N PRO A 138 9.58 -13.39 -22.44
CA PRO A 138 8.76 -12.96 -21.30
C PRO A 138 8.07 -11.61 -21.48
N LEU A 139 8.79 -10.60 -21.95
CA LEU A 139 8.23 -9.26 -22.15
C LEU A 139 7.11 -9.24 -23.20
N ILE A 140 7.27 -9.96 -24.30
CA ILE A 140 6.24 -10.07 -25.35
C ILE A 140 5.03 -10.81 -24.80
N PHE A 141 5.25 -11.88 -24.03
CA PHE A 141 4.19 -12.62 -23.37
C PHE A 141 3.39 -11.73 -22.42
N TRP A 142 4.08 -10.94 -21.58
CA TRP A 142 3.46 -9.94 -20.72
C TRP A 142 2.60 -8.96 -21.52
N ILE A 143 3.14 -8.34 -22.57
CA ILE A 143 2.41 -7.37 -23.41
C ILE A 143 1.12 -7.98 -23.96
N ASN A 144 1.15 -9.25 -24.38
CA ASN A 144 -0.01 -9.92 -24.96
C ASN A 144 -1.10 -10.27 -23.92
N PHE A 145 -0.72 -10.50 -22.66
CA PHE A 145 -1.63 -11.03 -21.64
C PHE A 145 -1.85 -10.12 -20.42
N ALA A 146 -1.22 -8.94 -20.38
CA ALA A 146 -1.28 -8.00 -19.26
C ALA A 146 -2.71 -7.64 -18.83
N ASP A 147 -3.61 -7.42 -19.80
CA ASP A 147 -5.01 -7.07 -19.50
C ASP A 147 -5.77 -8.22 -18.81
N HIS A 148 -5.49 -9.46 -19.18
CA HIS A 148 -6.09 -10.64 -18.54
C HIS A 148 -5.52 -10.84 -17.13
N LEU A 149 -4.22 -10.62 -16.99
CA LEU A 149 -3.50 -10.72 -15.71
C LEU A 149 -3.86 -9.61 -14.72
N SER A 150 -4.39 -8.47 -15.18
CA SER A 150 -4.70 -7.28 -14.36
C SER A 150 -6.19 -6.98 -14.22
N HIS A 151 -7.06 -7.84 -14.74
CA HIS A 151 -8.48 -7.54 -14.87
C HIS A 151 -9.19 -7.25 -13.52
N ASP A 152 -8.78 -7.92 -12.44
CA ASP A 152 -9.29 -7.67 -11.09
C ASP A 152 -8.88 -6.29 -10.57
N PHE A 153 -7.62 -5.89 -10.74
CA PHE A 153 -7.15 -4.56 -10.38
C PHE A 153 -7.78 -3.46 -11.23
N PHE A 154 -7.97 -3.71 -12.51
CA PHE A 154 -8.69 -2.80 -13.41
C PHE A 154 -10.10 -2.50 -12.89
N LEU A 155 -10.86 -3.53 -12.46
CA LEU A 155 -12.20 -3.34 -11.90
C LEU A 155 -12.20 -2.64 -10.53
N GLN A 156 -11.19 -2.89 -9.69
CA GLN A 156 -11.10 -2.29 -8.35
C GLN A 156 -10.68 -0.82 -8.35
N HIS A 157 -10.01 -0.36 -9.40
CA HIS A 157 -9.41 0.97 -9.47
C HIS A 157 -9.96 1.80 -10.63
N ASN A 158 -11.28 1.99 -10.65
CA ASN A 158 -11.99 2.89 -11.58
C ASN A 158 -11.65 2.65 -13.06
N HIS A 159 -11.40 1.41 -13.47
CA HIS A 159 -11.05 1.08 -14.85
C HIS A 159 -9.73 1.74 -15.33
N SER A 160 -8.81 2.08 -14.43
CA SER A 160 -7.48 2.58 -14.78
C SER A 160 -6.57 1.43 -15.22
N ARG A 161 -6.26 1.39 -16.53
CA ARG A 161 -5.41 0.36 -17.14
C ARG A 161 -3.97 0.43 -16.63
N ASP A 162 -3.40 1.64 -16.58
CA ASP A 162 -2.02 1.85 -16.15
C ASP A 162 -1.82 1.44 -14.68
N LEU A 163 -2.77 1.80 -13.81
CA LEU A 163 -2.73 1.42 -12.41
C LEU A 163 -2.89 -0.11 -12.24
N GLY A 164 -3.81 -0.72 -13.00
CA GLY A 164 -3.99 -2.17 -13.01
C GLY A 164 -2.72 -2.92 -13.43
N HIS A 165 -2.05 -2.47 -14.49
CA HIS A 165 -0.80 -3.05 -14.98
C HIS A 165 0.33 -2.91 -13.95
N ASN A 166 0.48 -1.74 -13.36
CA ASN A 166 1.49 -1.46 -12.33
C ASN A 166 1.28 -2.33 -11.09
N LEU A 167 0.04 -2.49 -10.65
CA LEU A 167 -0.33 -3.36 -9.52
C LEU A 167 -0.05 -4.83 -9.81
N THR A 168 -0.36 -5.29 -11.02
CA THR A 168 -0.05 -6.65 -11.46
C THR A 168 1.45 -6.90 -11.48
N LEU A 169 2.25 -6.01 -12.07
CA LEU A 169 3.71 -6.13 -12.08
C LEU A 169 4.28 -6.20 -10.66
N ARG A 170 3.74 -5.42 -9.73
CA ARG A 170 4.10 -5.51 -8.30
C ARG A 170 3.81 -6.89 -7.71
N GLU A 171 2.63 -7.44 -7.96
CA GLU A 171 2.28 -8.78 -7.47
C GLU A 171 3.17 -9.86 -8.10
N LEU A 172 3.44 -9.76 -9.40
CA LEU A 172 4.38 -10.64 -10.11
C LEU A 172 5.80 -10.55 -9.51
N GLY A 173 6.26 -9.35 -9.16
CA GLY A 173 7.54 -9.16 -8.49
C GLY A 173 7.61 -9.87 -7.13
N ASN A 174 6.54 -9.80 -6.33
CA ASN A 174 6.46 -10.53 -5.06
C ASN A 174 6.49 -12.05 -5.28
N LEU A 175 5.70 -12.55 -6.23
CA LEU A 175 5.64 -13.98 -6.56
C LEU A 175 6.98 -14.50 -7.11
N LEU A 176 7.69 -13.72 -7.93
CA LEU A 176 9.06 -14.05 -8.38
C LEU A 176 10.06 -14.07 -7.22
N GLY A 177 9.88 -13.17 -6.25
CA GLY A 177 10.70 -13.11 -5.04
C GLY A 177 10.68 -14.39 -4.22
N GLU A 178 9.54 -15.12 -4.19
CA GLU A 178 9.44 -16.45 -3.56
C GLU A 178 10.38 -17.48 -4.20
N TYR A 179 10.76 -17.29 -5.46
CA TYR A 179 11.74 -18.11 -6.20
C TYR A 179 13.14 -17.49 -6.24
N GLY A 180 13.37 -16.38 -5.52
CA GLY A 180 14.65 -15.66 -5.54
C GLY A 180 14.97 -14.98 -6.88
N LYS A 181 13.95 -14.68 -7.69
CA LYS A 181 14.09 -14.00 -8.99
C LYS A 181 13.50 -12.58 -8.94
N THR A 182 13.89 -11.72 -9.88
CA THR A 182 13.41 -10.33 -9.99
C THR A 182 12.72 -10.08 -11.33
N LEU A 183 11.91 -9.02 -11.41
CA LEU A 183 11.27 -8.59 -12.67
C LEU A 183 12.31 -8.21 -13.75
N GLU A 184 13.39 -7.55 -13.32
CA GLU A 184 14.50 -7.09 -14.17
C GLU A 184 15.18 -8.25 -14.90
N LEU A 185 15.32 -9.42 -14.23
CA LEU A 185 15.90 -10.62 -14.83
C LEU A 185 15.19 -11.04 -16.12
N TYR A 186 13.90 -10.74 -16.23
CA TYR A 186 13.04 -11.10 -17.35
C TYR A 186 12.73 -9.91 -18.27
N GLY A 187 13.35 -8.76 -18.05
CA GLY A 187 13.19 -7.56 -18.89
C GLY A 187 11.87 -6.83 -18.70
N PHE A 188 11.15 -7.06 -17.59
CA PHE A 188 9.95 -6.31 -17.27
C PHE A 188 10.29 -4.89 -16.78
N PRO A 189 9.41 -3.90 -17.02
CA PRO A 189 9.61 -2.56 -16.48
C PRO A 189 9.59 -2.61 -14.95
N VAL A 190 10.58 -1.97 -14.34
CA VAL A 190 10.57 -1.72 -12.90
C VAL A 190 9.52 -0.65 -12.66
N VAL A 191 8.40 -1.03 -12.06
CA VAL A 191 7.38 -0.06 -11.65
C VAL A 191 8.00 0.76 -10.53
N GLU A 192 8.20 2.06 -10.75
CA GLU A 192 8.57 2.98 -9.67
C GLU A 192 7.55 2.82 -8.55
N VAL A 193 8.05 2.40 -7.40
CA VAL A 193 7.25 1.92 -6.28
C VAL A 193 6.59 3.12 -5.59
N TYR A 194 5.51 3.62 -6.16
CA TYR A 194 4.55 4.37 -5.40
C TYR A 194 3.64 3.37 -4.71
N LYS A 195 3.66 3.37 -3.38
CA LYS A 195 2.64 2.63 -2.61
C LYS A 195 1.27 3.12 -3.09
N MET A 196 0.25 2.27 -3.08
CA MET A 196 -1.09 2.61 -3.58
C MET A 196 -1.64 3.92 -3.00
N GLU A 197 -1.26 4.20 -1.76
CA GLU A 197 -1.57 5.40 -1.03
C GLU A 197 -1.05 6.68 -1.72
N VAL A 198 0.13 6.62 -2.35
CA VAL A 198 0.70 7.74 -3.11
C VAL A 198 -0.10 7.97 -4.40
N ALA A 199 -0.40 6.90 -5.14
CA ALA A 199 -1.20 6.99 -6.37
C ALA A 199 -2.60 7.53 -6.09
N HIS A 200 -3.27 7.02 -5.06
CA HIS A 200 -4.58 7.52 -4.62
C HIS A 200 -4.52 8.98 -4.15
N GLU A 201 -3.46 9.38 -3.45
CA GLU A 201 -3.31 10.77 -3.01
C GLU A 201 -3.11 11.72 -4.21
N LEU A 202 -2.38 11.30 -5.25
CA LEU A 202 -2.25 12.08 -6.49
C LEU A 202 -3.57 12.16 -7.27
N GLU A 203 -4.24 11.03 -7.48
CA GLU A 203 -5.53 10.94 -8.19
C GLU A 203 -6.61 11.80 -7.51
N ARG A 204 -6.65 11.79 -6.17
CA ARG A 204 -7.59 12.58 -5.37
C ARG A 204 -7.59 14.06 -5.73
N TRP A 205 -6.46 14.63 -6.09
CA TRP A 205 -6.32 16.07 -6.37
C TRP A 205 -6.24 16.38 -7.87
N GLU A 206 -6.11 15.38 -8.73
CA GLU A 206 -5.84 15.55 -10.16
C GLU A 206 -6.89 16.42 -10.86
N GLN A 207 -8.17 16.14 -10.63
CA GLN A 207 -9.30 16.86 -11.22
C GLN A 207 -9.49 18.28 -10.66
N HIS A 208 -8.82 18.61 -9.57
CA HIS A 208 -8.95 19.88 -8.86
C HIS A 208 -7.73 20.80 -9.05
N ARG A 209 -6.72 20.40 -9.84
CA ARG A 209 -5.46 21.15 -9.97
C ARG A 209 -5.66 22.60 -10.40
N ASP A 210 -6.50 22.85 -11.40
CA ASP A 210 -6.75 24.23 -11.89
C ASP A 210 -7.45 25.09 -10.83
N ALA A 211 -8.40 24.52 -10.09
CA ALA A 211 -9.09 25.22 -9.00
C ALA A 211 -8.14 25.54 -7.83
N LEU A 212 -7.24 24.60 -7.51
CA LEU A 212 -6.22 24.79 -6.47
C LEU A 212 -5.19 25.84 -6.89
N GLU A 213 -4.78 25.86 -8.16
CA GLU A 213 -3.88 26.89 -8.70
C GLU A 213 -4.50 28.29 -8.59
N ASN A 214 -5.76 28.45 -9.01
CA ASN A 214 -6.46 29.73 -8.92
C ASN A 214 -6.61 30.19 -7.47
N ARG A 215 -7.04 29.29 -6.57
CA ARG A 215 -7.19 29.61 -5.14
C ARG A 215 -5.86 29.96 -4.47
N ALA A 216 -4.77 29.29 -4.86
CA ALA A 216 -3.44 29.63 -4.39
C ALA A 216 -3.04 31.03 -4.87
N ALA A 217 -3.23 31.34 -6.16
CA ALA A 217 -2.90 32.65 -6.74
C ALA A 217 -3.65 33.79 -6.04
N GLU A 218 -4.96 33.65 -5.83
CA GLU A 218 -5.77 34.62 -5.09
C GLU A 218 -5.27 34.83 -3.65
N GLY A 219 -4.82 33.76 -3.00
CA GLY A 219 -4.25 33.82 -1.65
C GLY A 219 -2.91 34.55 -1.61
N ILE A 220 -2.02 34.25 -2.57
CA ILE A 220 -0.68 34.82 -2.68
C ILE A 220 -0.75 36.32 -2.97
N ASP A 221 -1.69 36.77 -3.80
CA ASP A 221 -1.88 38.20 -4.10
C ASP A 221 -2.26 39.04 -2.87
N LEU A 222 -2.75 38.40 -1.80
CA LEU A 222 -3.14 39.03 -0.54
C LEU A 222 -2.05 38.96 0.54
N PHE A 223 -0.89 38.36 0.25
CA PHE A 223 0.20 38.27 1.21
C PHE A 223 0.83 39.64 1.50
N ASN A 224 1.18 39.84 2.77
CA ASN A 224 2.10 40.91 3.13
C ASN A 224 3.55 40.51 2.81
N ASP A 225 4.47 41.48 2.89
CA ASP A 225 5.89 41.27 2.53
C ASP A 225 6.54 40.09 3.28
N GLU A 226 6.26 39.94 4.58
CA GLU A 226 6.83 38.86 5.40
C GLU A 226 6.27 37.48 5.00
N GLN A 227 4.97 37.40 4.71
CA GLN A 227 4.32 36.17 4.26
C GLN A 227 4.80 35.75 2.88
N SER A 228 5.00 36.71 1.97
CA SER A 228 5.58 36.48 0.65
C SER A 228 7.00 35.92 0.74
N LEU A 229 7.84 36.47 1.62
CA LEU A 229 9.19 35.93 1.86
C LEU A 229 9.18 34.47 2.34
N ILE A 230 8.31 34.14 3.30
CA ILE A 230 8.15 32.77 3.81
C ILE A 230 7.70 31.83 2.69
N TYR A 231 6.72 32.26 1.90
CA TYR A 231 6.21 31.48 0.77
C TYR A 231 7.29 31.21 -0.28
N ASP A 232 8.05 32.24 -0.67
CA ASP A 232 9.11 32.13 -1.68
C ASP A 232 10.21 31.16 -1.25
N ASP A 233 10.61 31.19 0.02
CA ASP A 233 11.62 30.27 0.56
C ASP A 233 11.16 28.81 0.52
N ILE A 234 9.89 28.55 0.87
CA ILE A 234 9.31 27.21 0.81
C ILE A 234 9.16 26.75 -0.64
N MET A 235 8.60 27.59 -1.52
CA MET A 235 8.39 27.23 -2.92
C MET A 235 9.71 27.03 -3.67
N ARG A 236 10.76 27.79 -3.34
CA ARG A 236 12.10 27.55 -3.88
C ARG A 236 12.58 26.15 -3.53
N ALA A 237 12.46 25.73 -2.27
CA ALA A 237 12.86 24.39 -1.86
C ALA A 237 12.03 23.29 -2.54
N VAL A 238 10.71 23.51 -2.72
CA VAL A 238 9.85 22.60 -3.48
C VAL A 238 10.33 22.49 -4.93
N ILE A 239 10.51 23.60 -5.63
CA ILE A 239 10.87 23.61 -7.06
C ILE A 239 12.22 22.93 -7.32
N PHE A 240 13.19 23.11 -6.42
CA PHE A 240 14.53 22.54 -6.55
C PHE A 240 14.71 21.18 -5.85
N ASP A 241 13.63 20.59 -5.34
CA ASP A 241 13.65 19.33 -4.58
C ASP A 241 14.70 19.31 -3.46
N ALA A 242 14.87 20.46 -2.81
CA ALA A 242 15.83 20.65 -1.74
C ALA A 242 15.19 20.38 -0.37
N PRO A 243 15.89 19.71 0.56
CA PRO A 243 15.38 19.51 1.91
C PRO A 243 15.29 20.85 2.64
N LEU A 244 14.14 21.12 3.27
CA LEU A 244 13.90 22.34 4.04
C LEU A 244 13.12 22.00 5.31
N CYS A 245 13.63 22.45 6.45
CA CYS A 245 12.95 22.38 7.73
C CYS A 245 12.86 23.79 8.30
N LEU A 246 11.64 24.25 8.58
CA LEU A 246 11.38 25.60 9.06
C LEU A 246 10.37 25.57 10.20
N TYR A 247 10.45 26.57 11.07
CA TYR A 247 9.48 26.84 12.11
C TYR A 247 8.92 28.24 11.92
N ILE A 248 7.60 28.35 11.77
CA ILE A 248 6.90 29.62 11.56
C ILE A 248 6.09 29.90 12.82
N ASP A 249 6.47 30.97 13.52
CA ASP A 249 5.76 31.46 14.70
C ASP A 249 5.10 32.81 14.43
N GLY A 250 4.02 33.08 15.15
CA GLY A 250 3.31 34.35 15.11
C GLY A 250 2.14 34.35 16.08
N LYS A 251 1.73 35.52 16.55
CA LYS A 251 0.56 35.66 17.43
C LYS A 251 -0.74 35.22 16.74
N ALA A 252 -1.82 35.06 17.50
CA ALA A 252 -3.14 34.85 16.92
C ALA A 252 -3.48 36.01 15.95
N GLY A 253 -4.09 35.68 14.80
CA GLY A 253 -4.46 36.67 13.80
C GLY A 253 -3.36 37.07 12.80
N THR A 254 -2.14 36.54 12.89
CA THR A 254 -1.04 36.88 11.94
C THR A 254 -1.13 36.20 10.57
N GLY A 255 -2.22 35.48 10.27
CA GLY A 255 -2.42 34.84 8.97
C GLY A 255 -1.65 33.54 8.72
N LYS A 256 -1.10 32.87 9.76
CA LYS A 256 -0.38 31.59 9.59
C LYS A 256 -1.17 30.54 8.81
N THR A 257 -2.45 30.36 9.16
CA THR A 257 -3.34 29.41 8.46
C THR A 257 -3.53 29.79 7.00
N PHE A 258 -3.62 31.08 6.71
CA PHE A 258 -3.78 31.61 5.36
C PHE A 258 -2.55 31.28 4.48
N VAL A 259 -1.34 31.52 5.00
CA VAL A 259 -0.09 31.17 4.31
C VAL A 259 0.03 29.66 4.07
N VAL A 260 -0.17 28.84 5.11
CA VAL A 260 -0.03 27.38 4.99
C VAL A 260 -1.06 26.80 4.00
N ARG A 261 -2.28 27.34 3.95
CA ARG A 261 -3.31 26.90 3.00
C ARG A 261 -2.89 27.17 1.55
N ALA A 262 -2.42 28.38 1.24
CA ALA A 262 -1.97 28.71 -0.11
C ALA A 262 -0.77 27.85 -0.55
N ILE A 263 0.16 27.55 0.37
CA ILE A 263 1.28 26.63 0.10
C ILE A 263 0.75 25.22 -0.24
N CYS A 264 -0.18 24.69 0.56
CA CYS A 264 -0.75 23.37 0.30
C CYS A 264 -1.42 23.29 -1.07
N ASP A 265 -2.17 24.34 -1.42
CA ASP A 265 -2.89 24.44 -2.69
C ASP A 265 -1.92 24.52 -3.87
N LYS A 266 -0.89 25.36 -3.76
CA LYS A 266 0.15 25.50 -4.80
C LYS A 266 0.94 24.21 -5.02
N VAL A 267 1.33 23.53 -3.94
CA VAL A 267 2.07 22.27 -4.06
C VAL A 267 1.21 21.21 -4.76
N ARG A 268 -0.08 21.13 -4.41
CA ARG A 268 -1.00 20.17 -5.04
C ARG A 268 -1.33 20.51 -6.49
N SER A 269 -1.47 21.79 -6.86
CA SER A 269 -1.70 22.20 -8.25
C SER A 269 -0.54 21.80 -9.16
N MET A 270 0.69 21.79 -8.64
CA MET A 270 1.88 21.27 -9.32
C MET A 270 1.91 19.74 -9.47
N GLY A 271 0.87 19.03 -9.01
CA GLY A 271 0.82 17.57 -9.04
C GLY A 271 1.74 16.90 -8.01
N ARG A 272 2.08 17.60 -6.93
CA ARG A 272 2.93 17.08 -5.85
C ARG A 272 2.09 16.73 -4.62
N ILE A 273 2.61 15.82 -3.80
CA ILE A 273 1.95 15.40 -2.56
C ILE A 273 2.23 16.40 -1.45
N CYS A 274 1.16 16.89 -0.83
CA CYS A 274 1.21 17.72 0.37
C CYS A 274 0.38 17.06 1.49
N LEU A 275 1.01 16.83 2.65
CA LEU A 275 0.40 16.19 3.82
C LEU A 275 0.26 17.19 4.98
N PRO A 276 -0.75 18.06 4.97
CA PRO A 276 -1.00 18.96 6.09
C PRO A 276 -1.41 18.15 7.32
N MET A 277 -0.72 18.39 8.43
CA MET A 277 -0.96 17.70 9.69
C MET A 277 -1.16 18.68 10.83
N ALA A 278 -2.03 18.31 11.76
CA ALA A 278 -2.21 19.06 13.00
C ALA A 278 -2.24 18.14 14.22
N THR A 279 -2.03 18.70 15.40
CA THR A 279 -2.10 17.96 16.67
C THR A 279 -3.54 17.63 17.06
N SER A 280 -4.51 18.50 16.74
CA SER A 280 -5.94 18.31 17.00
C SER A 280 -6.74 18.12 15.70
N ALA A 281 -7.87 17.40 15.81
CA ALA A 281 -8.77 17.19 14.67
C ALA A 281 -9.38 18.50 14.17
N PHE A 282 -9.67 19.45 15.08
CA PHE A 282 -10.21 20.76 14.74
C PHE A 282 -9.22 21.60 13.93
N ALA A 283 -7.94 21.60 14.30
CA ALA A 283 -6.92 22.29 13.52
C ALA A 283 -6.66 21.62 12.16
N ALA A 284 -6.77 20.29 12.08
CA ALA A 284 -6.60 19.56 10.82
C ALA A 284 -7.67 19.94 9.77
N GLN A 285 -8.91 20.21 10.22
CA GLN A 285 -10.01 20.61 9.33
C GLN A 285 -9.80 21.96 8.63
N LEU A 286 -8.86 22.79 9.10
CA LEU A 286 -8.52 24.05 8.45
C LEU A 286 -7.80 23.85 7.10
N TYR A 287 -7.34 22.63 6.82
CA TYR A 287 -6.58 22.29 5.63
C TYR A 287 -7.29 21.19 4.85
N ASP A 288 -7.49 21.37 3.55
CA ASP A 288 -8.11 20.35 2.71
C ASP A 288 -7.25 19.08 2.74
N GLY A 289 -7.88 17.94 3.04
CA GLY A 289 -7.19 16.67 3.23
C GLY A 289 -6.31 16.58 4.48
N GLY A 290 -6.39 17.56 5.39
CA GLY A 290 -5.67 17.57 6.65
C GLY A 290 -6.04 16.40 7.56
N ARG A 291 -5.02 15.89 8.27
CA ARG A 291 -5.18 14.78 9.22
C ARG A 291 -4.46 15.08 10.52
N THR A 292 -4.85 14.40 11.59
CA THR A 292 -4.08 14.47 12.83
C THR A 292 -2.77 13.72 12.67
N VAL A 293 -1.71 14.18 13.37
CA VAL A 293 -0.42 13.48 13.45
C VAL A 293 -0.62 12.00 13.84
N HIS A 294 -1.52 11.74 14.78
CA HIS A 294 -1.89 10.39 15.22
C HIS A 294 -2.40 9.51 14.08
N THR A 295 -3.33 10.02 13.27
CA THR A 295 -3.91 9.25 12.15
C THR A 295 -2.91 9.05 11.02
N THR A 296 -2.08 10.05 10.73
CA THR A 296 -1.09 10.00 9.64
C THR A 296 0.04 9.03 9.94
N PHE A 297 0.66 9.13 11.11
CA PHE A 297 1.78 8.27 11.50
C PHE A 297 1.36 6.98 12.20
N LYS A 298 0.03 6.74 12.33
CA LYS A 298 -0.53 5.63 13.11
C LYS A 298 0.08 5.56 14.51
N VAL A 299 0.26 6.73 15.13
CA VAL A 299 0.74 6.80 16.51
C VAL A 299 -0.33 6.17 17.39
N PRO A 300 -0.04 5.05 18.07
CA PRO A 300 -1.01 4.40 18.91
C PRO A 300 -1.39 5.35 20.04
N VAL A 301 -2.69 5.63 20.17
CA VAL A 301 -3.26 6.25 21.36
C VAL A 301 -3.41 5.13 22.37
N THR A 302 -2.34 4.81 23.09
CA THR A 302 -2.43 3.95 24.26
C THR A 302 -2.95 4.80 25.42
N ASP A 303 -4.00 4.34 26.09
CA ASP A 303 -4.44 4.88 27.39
C ASP A 303 -3.35 4.70 28.48
N GLN A 304 -2.21 4.10 28.12
CA GLN A 304 -1.03 3.82 28.96
C GLN A 304 0.28 4.22 28.28
N ASN A 305 0.32 5.32 27.52
CA ASN A 305 1.59 5.84 27.02
C ASN A 305 2.33 6.56 28.16
N GLU A 306 3.48 6.06 28.60
CA GLU A 306 4.35 6.72 29.59
C GLU A 306 4.97 8.05 29.09
N MET A 307 4.82 8.38 27.80
CA MET A 307 5.09 9.72 27.25
C MET A 307 3.82 10.58 27.06
N LEU A 308 2.65 10.04 27.42
CA LEU A 308 1.41 10.73 27.76
C LEU A 308 1.12 10.61 29.28
N LEU A 309 2.13 10.24 30.08
CA LEU A 309 2.11 10.45 31.51
C LEU A 309 2.68 11.84 31.76
N SER A 310 1.76 12.78 31.98
CA SER A 310 2.09 13.98 32.72
C SER A 310 2.63 13.56 34.09
N THR A 311 3.92 13.79 34.36
CA THR A 311 4.54 13.60 35.69
C THR A 311 4.03 14.61 36.75
N ILE A 312 2.92 15.27 36.46
CA ILE A 312 2.29 16.27 37.29
C ILE A 312 1.07 15.60 37.90
N GLN A 313 1.08 15.43 39.23
CA GLN A 313 -0.11 15.01 39.98
C GLN A 313 -1.28 15.95 39.67
N ASP A 314 -2.48 15.37 39.55
CA ASP A 314 -3.75 16.06 39.21
C ASP A 314 -4.04 17.30 40.08
N ASP A 315 -3.35 17.46 41.21
CA ASP A 315 -3.46 18.61 42.10
C ASP A 315 -2.70 19.86 41.58
N PHE A 316 -1.79 19.74 40.60
CA PHE A 316 -0.95 20.85 40.10
C PHE A 316 -1.44 21.48 38.78
N VAL A 317 -2.19 20.74 37.94
CA VAL A 317 -2.88 21.34 36.77
C VAL A 317 -3.93 22.37 37.21
N ASN A 318 -4.35 22.29 38.48
CA ASN A 318 -5.34 23.17 39.08
C ASN A 318 -4.77 24.46 39.72
N GLU A 319 -3.45 24.73 39.69
CA GLU A 319 -2.92 25.95 40.36
C GLU A 319 -2.17 27.00 39.51
N ILE A 320 -1.53 26.75 38.37
CA ILE A 320 -0.63 27.78 37.79
C ILE A 320 -0.69 27.86 36.26
N GLY A 321 -1.46 28.84 35.76
CA GLY A 321 -1.03 29.60 34.58
C GLY A 321 0.32 30.23 34.89
N ASP A 322 1.35 29.75 34.21
CA ASP A 322 2.63 30.39 33.95
C ASP A 322 3.11 31.38 35.04
N GLY A 323 3.65 30.81 36.13
CA GLY A 323 4.34 31.50 37.22
C GLY A 323 5.66 32.19 36.83
N TYR A 324 5.76 32.72 35.62
CA TYR A 324 6.70 33.78 35.25
C TYR A 324 6.05 34.81 34.32
N GLY A 325 4.80 35.20 34.63
CA GLY A 325 4.21 36.47 34.23
C GLY A 325 4.40 37.55 35.31
N PRO A 326 4.33 38.85 34.97
CA PRO A 326 4.44 39.92 35.96
C PRO A 326 3.37 39.75 37.04
N VAL A 327 3.74 40.00 38.30
CA VAL A 327 2.77 40.08 39.39
C VAL A 327 1.82 41.24 39.09
N VAL A 328 0.62 40.92 38.59
CA VAL A 328 -0.48 41.88 38.42
C VAL A 328 -1.25 41.92 39.73
N PRO A 329 -1.26 43.06 40.44
CA PRO A 329 -2.10 43.20 41.62
C PRO A 329 -3.57 43.02 41.22
N LEU A 330 -4.24 42.02 41.79
CA LEU A 330 -5.68 41.82 41.59
C LEU A 330 -6.55 42.89 42.29
N ALA A 331 -5.91 43.81 43.02
CA ALA A 331 -6.54 44.97 43.61
C ALA A 331 -7.07 45.91 42.51
N GLY A 332 -8.35 45.76 42.18
CA GLY A 332 -9.02 46.54 41.14
C GLY A 332 -9.98 45.71 40.27
N PHE A 333 -9.90 44.38 40.29
CA PHE A 333 -10.88 43.53 39.64
C PHE A 333 -12.06 43.24 40.58
N ASN A 334 -13.27 43.39 40.08
CA ASN A 334 -14.47 43.00 40.80
C ASN A 334 -14.52 41.48 40.86
N VAL A 335 -14.40 40.93 42.08
CA VAL A 335 -14.51 39.50 42.33
C VAL A 335 -15.95 39.21 42.72
N VAL A 336 -16.59 38.35 41.94
CA VAL A 336 -17.92 37.81 42.25
C VAL A 336 -17.80 36.50 43.01
N LYS A 337 -18.74 36.23 43.92
CA LYS A 337 -18.74 35.03 44.76
C LYS A 337 -19.64 33.93 44.21
N GLN A 338 -20.67 34.29 43.46
CA GLN A 338 -21.54 33.35 42.77
C GLN A 338 -21.33 33.42 41.26
N PRO A 339 -21.40 32.29 40.54
CA PRO A 339 -21.27 32.29 39.08
C PRO A 339 -22.37 33.12 38.41
N ASP A 340 -23.56 33.16 38.99
CA ASP A 340 -24.69 33.96 38.51
C ASP A 340 -24.36 35.45 38.46
N ASP A 341 -23.64 35.96 39.47
CA ASP A 341 -23.26 37.38 39.56
C ASP A 341 -22.40 37.81 38.36
N ILE A 342 -21.57 36.91 37.79
CA ILE A 342 -20.79 37.22 36.59
C ILE A 342 -21.72 37.41 35.39
N ILE A 343 -22.74 36.56 35.27
CA ILE A 343 -23.71 36.59 34.19
C ILE A 343 -24.56 37.87 34.29
N TYR A 344 -25.02 38.23 35.48
CA TYR A 344 -25.77 39.47 35.70
C TYR A 344 -24.90 40.73 35.51
N SER A 345 -23.60 40.65 35.77
CA SER A 345 -22.68 41.78 35.56
C SER A 345 -22.34 42.01 34.08
N VAL A 346 -22.16 40.94 33.31
CA VAL A 346 -21.79 41.02 31.88
C VAL A 346 -23.04 41.16 31.00
N PHE A 347 -24.14 40.50 31.37
CA PHE A 347 -25.42 40.54 30.67
C PHE A 347 -26.57 40.91 31.63
N PRO A 348 -26.66 42.19 32.03
CA PRO A 348 -27.82 42.69 32.77
C PRO A 348 -29.07 42.68 31.88
N ASP A 349 -30.26 42.73 32.49
CA ASP A 349 -31.53 42.52 31.77
C ASP A 349 -31.75 43.49 30.60
N ASN A 350 -31.29 44.74 30.74
CA ASN A 350 -31.36 45.76 29.69
C ASN A 350 -30.46 45.46 28.48
N VAL A 351 -29.34 44.75 28.70
CA VAL A 351 -28.41 44.31 27.65
C VAL A 351 -28.91 43.03 27.01
N LEU A 352 -29.40 42.09 27.83
CA LEU A 352 -29.82 40.76 27.41
C LEU A 352 -30.96 40.80 26.35
N GLN A 353 -31.80 41.83 26.40
CA GLN A 353 -32.89 42.06 25.44
C GLN A 353 -32.44 42.75 24.13
N SER A 354 -31.17 43.17 24.01
CA SER A 354 -30.63 43.84 22.83
C SER A 354 -29.56 42.97 22.15
N PRO A 355 -29.87 42.29 21.03
CA PRO A 355 -28.92 41.44 20.33
C PRO A 355 -27.62 42.15 19.93
N GLU A 356 -27.70 43.42 19.51
CA GLU A 356 -26.54 44.23 19.10
C GLU A 356 -25.57 44.47 20.25
N GLU A 357 -26.10 44.63 21.47
CA GLU A 357 -25.33 44.83 22.68
C GLU A 357 -24.77 43.52 23.25
N CYS A 358 -25.51 42.41 23.10
CA CYS A 358 -25.06 41.09 23.53
C CYS A 358 -23.82 40.62 22.75
N VAL A 359 -23.75 40.87 21.44
CA VAL A 359 -22.62 40.44 20.59
C VAL A 359 -21.30 41.11 20.96
N GLN A 360 -21.35 42.25 21.65
CA GLN A 360 -20.15 42.99 22.09
C GLN A 360 -19.57 42.49 23.41
N ARG A 361 -20.17 41.47 24.03
CA ARG A 361 -19.82 41.00 25.38
C ARG A 361 -19.62 39.49 25.38
N ALA A 362 -18.70 39.01 26.23
CA ALA A 362 -18.42 37.58 26.35
C ALA A 362 -18.02 37.22 27.78
N ILE A 363 -18.34 36.00 28.20
CA ILE A 363 -17.84 35.40 29.44
C ILE A 363 -16.85 34.30 29.04
N LEU A 364 -15.61 34.44 29.50
CA LEU A 364 -14.58 33.42 29.31
C LEU A 364 -14.60 32.46 30.50
N ALA A 365 -14.68 31.16 30.24
CA ALA A 365 -14.64 30.12 31.26
C ALA A 365 -13.54 29.09 30.93
N PRO A 366 -12.86 28.53 31.94
CA PRO A 366 -11.72 27.64 31.73
C PRO A 366 -12.12 26.24 31.25
N THR A 367 -13.40 25.85 31.35
CA THR A 367 -13.90 24.54 30.91
C THR A 367 -15.17 24.65 30.08
N ASN A 368 -15.33 23.74 29.11
CA ASN A 368 -16.56 23.63 28.30
C ASN A 368 -17.80 23.35 29.16
N ALA A 369 -17.65 22.62 30.28
CA ALA A 369 -18.75 22.35 31.21
C ALA A 369 -19.28 23.64 31.87
N GLN A 370 -18.39 24.58 32.21
CA GLN A 370 -18.79 25.89 32.75
C GLN A 370 -19.39 26.79 31.67
N VAL A 371 -18.86 26.76 30.45
CA VAL A 371 -19.47 27.44 29.29
C VAL A 371 -20.91 26.96 29.09
N ASP A 372 -21.13 25.65 29.12
CA ASP A 372 -22.46 25.05 28.98
C ASP A 372 -23.40 25.48 30.12
N ALA A 373 -22.92 25.50 31.37
CA ALA A 373 -23.71 25.95 32.51
C ALA A 373 -24.14 27.42 32.38
N TYR A 374 -23.23 28.30 31.98
CA TYR A 374 -23.53 29.72 31.75
C TYR A 374 -24.48 29.94 30.59
N ASN A 375 -24.29 29.22 29.49
CA ASN A 375 -25.19 29.27 28.34
C ASN A 375 -26.60 28.80 28.72
N SER A 376 -26.74 27.75 29.54
CA SER A 376 -28.05 27.30 30.03
C SER A 376 -28.74 28.35 30.90
N ILE A 377 -28.01 29.02 31.81
CA ILE A 377 -28.57 30.10 32.64
C ILE A 377 -28.96 31.29 31.76
N MET A 378 -28.14 31.69 30.80
CA MET A 378 -28.43 32.76 29.84
C MET A 378 -29.67 32.46 29.01
N LEU A 379 -29.80 31.24 28.47
CA LEU A 379 -30.99 30.81 27.74
C LEU A 379 -32.25 30.82 28.60
N SER A 380 -32.14 30.49 29.89
CA SER A 380 -33.29 30.54 30.81
C SER A 380 -33.81 31.97 31.03
N ARG A 381 -32.93 32.98 30.95
CA ARG A 381 -33.23 34.40 31.18
C ARG A 381 -33.77 35.15 29.96
N LEU A 382 -33.63 34.61 28.76
CA LEU A 382 -34.25 35.18 27.56
C LEU A 382 -35.77 34.93 27.58
N ASP A 383 -36.58 35.93 27.28
CA ASP A 383 -38.03 35.73 27.13
C ASP A 383 -38.31 34.97 25.82
N GLY A 384 -39.19 33.97 25.85
CA GLY A 384 -39.57 33.23 24.64
C GLY A 384 -39.97 31.77 24.87
N GLU A 385 -40.60 31.16 23.86
CA GLU A 385 -40.91 29.73 23.87
C GLU A 385 -39.66 28.91 23.53
N GLU A 386 -39.25 28.01 24.43
CA GLU A 386 -38.13 27.10 24.20
C GLU A 386 -38.58 25.87 23.39
N ARG A 387 -37.89 25.58 22.29
CA ARG A 387 -38.03 24.37 21.47
C ARG A 387 -36.69 23.63 21.41
N THR A 388 -36.73 22.35 21.73
CA THR A 388 -35.55 21.46 21.65
C THR A 388 -35.65 20.59 20.40
N TYR A 389 -34.61 20.63 19.56
CA TYR A 389 -34.43 19.80 18.38
C TYR A 389 -33.34 18.75 18.64
N ILE A 390 -33.57 17.49 18.26
CA ILE A 390 -32.62 16.38 18.49
C ILE A 390 -31.88 16.10 17.19
N ALA A 391 -30.61 15.67 17.27
CA ALA A 391 -29.75 15.44 16.11
C ALA A 391 -30.14 14.23 15.23
N ALA A 392 -31.10 13.39 15.63
CA ALA A 392 -31.57 12.25 14.84
C ALA A 392 -32.98 11.78 15.24
N ASP A 393 -33.81 11.50 14.24
CA ASP A 393 -35.23 11.15 14.42
C ASP A 393 -35.50 9.65 14.13
N SER A 394 -34.52 8.93 13.58
CA SER A 394 -34.66 7.51 13.22
C SER A 394 -33.30 6.79 13.14
N LEU A 395 -33.30 5.49 13.43
CA LEU A 395 -32.15 4.60 13.22
C LEU A 395 -32.24 3.99 11.81
N LYS A 396 -31.22 4.22 10.99
CA LYS A 396 -31.18 3.81 9.57
C LYS A 396 -31.42 2.30 9.37
N GLU A 397 -30.82 1.47 10.23
CA GLU A 397 -30.95 0.00 10.19
C GLU A 397 -32.36 -0.50 10.54
N VAL A 398 -33.10 0.27 11.34
CA VAL A 398 -34.46 -0.08 11.78
C VAL A 398 -35.50 0.31 10.73
N ALA A 399 -35.27 1.42 10.02
CA ALA A 399 -36.09 1.87 8.90
C ALA A 399 -36.03 0.91 7.69
N GLU A 400 -34.87 0.31 7.41
CA GLU A 400 -34.71 -0.68 6.34
C GLU A 400 -35.32 -2.05 6.67
N ALA A 401 -35.45 -2.39 7.96
CA ALA A 401 -36.03 -3.65 8.44
C ALA A 401 -37.55 -3.58 8.73
N GLY A 402 -38.19 -2.41 8.60
CA GLY A 402 -39.62 -2.22 8.90
C GLY A 402 -39.98 -2.43 10.39
N LEU A 403 -39.00 -2.35 11.28
CA LEU A 403 -39.18 -2.52 12.72
C LEU A 403 -39.43 -1.15 13.38
N ILE A 404 -40.14 -1.12 14.51
CA ILE A 404 -40.27 0.09 15.32
C ILE A 404 -39.01 0.16 16.22
N PRO A 405 -38.21 1.24 16.19
CA PRO A 405 -37.02 1.32 17.02
C PRO A 405 -37.42 1.34 18.49
N PRO A 406 -36.75 0.56 19.36
CA PRO A 406 -36.96 0.70 20.78
C PRO A 406 -36.52 2.10 21.18
N THR A 407 -37.45 2.90 21.72
CA THR A 407 -37.22 4.28 22.18
C THR A 407 -36.00 4.40 23.09
N SER A 408 -35.66 3.33 23.82
CA SER A 408 -34.49 3.24 24.69
C SER A 408 -33.13 3.30 23.98
N ALA A 409 -33.04 2.96 22.69
CA ALA A 409 -31.78 2.96 21.94
C ALA A 409 -31.39 4.38 21.48
N LEU A 410 -32.36 5.19 21.04
CA LEU A 410 -32.13 6.62 20.77
C LEU A 410 -31.74 7.36 22.06
N ASP A 411 -32.41 7.07 23.17
CA ASP A 411 -32.15 7.68 24.48
C ASP A 411 -30.73 7.39 25.04
N PHE A 412 -30.14 6.26 24.68
CA PHE A 412 -28.80 5.89 25.15
C PHE A 412 -27.70 6.64 24.39
N VAL A 413 -27.89 6.85 23.09
CA VAL A 413 -26.95 7.61 22.22
C VAL A 413 -27.04 9.11 22.52
N THR A 414 -28.23 9.63 22.88
CA THR A 414 -28.44 11.05 23.18
C THR A 414 -28.00 11.46 24.59
N LYS A 415 -27.93 10.53 25.56
CA LYS A 415 -27.48 10.81 26.93
C LYS A 415 -25.98 10.97 27.11
N LYS A 416 -25.16 10.55 26.15
CA LYS A 416 -23.69 10.64 26.25
C LYS A 416 -23.16 11.67 25.26
N THR A 417 -22.73 12.83 25.75
CA THR A 417 -21.92 13.78 24.99
C THR A 417 -20.45 13.59 25.37
N PRO A 418 -19.61 13.01 24.49
CA PRO A 418 -18.19 12.88 24.76
C PRO A 418 -17.53 14.27 24.92
N PRO A 419 -16.49 14.41 25.77
CA PRO A 419 -15.79 15.69 25.93
C PRO A 419 -15.28 16.22 24.59
N GLY A 420 -15.62 17.47 24.26
CA GLY A 420 -15.18 18.12 23.02
C GLY A 420 -16.10 17.94 21.80
N LEU A 421 -17.25 17.26 21.96
CA LEU A 421 -18.31 17.24 20.95
C LEU A 421 -19.51 18.10 21.41
N PRO A 422 -20.19 18.81 20.48
CA PRO A 422 -21.39 19.58 20.82
C PRO A 422 -22.53 18.64 21.25
N LYS A 423 -23.42 19.13 22.12
CA LYS A 423 -24.59 18.37 22.60
C LYS A 423 -25.44 17.88 21.42
N HIS A 424 -25.96 16.66 21.50
CA HIS A 424 -26.85 16.04 20.50
C HIS A 424 -28.27 16.67 20.45
N THR A 425 -28.44 17.81 21.10
CA THR A 425 -29.69 18.55 21.25
C THR A 425 -29.42 20.03 21.00
N LEU A 426 -30.20 20.65 20.11
CA LEU A 426 -30.19 22.08 19.83
C LEU A 426 -31.41 22.72 20.51
N GLN A 427 -31.17 23.62 21.45
CA GLN A 427 -32.23 24.39 22.12
C GLN A 427 -32.35 25.75 21.44
N ILE A 428 -33.54 26.09 20.96
CA ILE A 428 -33.86 27.37 20.34
C ILE A 428 -34.96 28.03 21.17
N LYS A 429 -34.79 29.31 21.52
CA LYS A 429 -35.81 30.09 22.24
C LYS A 429 -36.29 31.21 21.32
N HIS A 430 -37.61 31.27 21.09
CA HIS A 430 -38.27 32.19 20.15
C HIS A 430 -39.01 33.32 20.84
#